data_AF-A0A3D5APQ5-F1
#
_entry.id   AF-A0A3D5APQ5-F1
#
_cell.length_a   1.000
_cell.length_b   1.000
_cell.length_c   1.000
_cell.angle_alpha   90.00
_cell.angle_beta   90.00
_cell.angle_gamma   90.00
#
_symmetry.space_group_name_H-M   'P 1'
#
loop_
_entity.id
_entity.type
_entity.pdbx_description
1 polymer ?
#
loop_
_entity_poly.entity_id
_entity_poly.type
_entity_poly.pdbx_seq_one_letter_code
_entity_poly.pdbx_strand_id
1 'polypeptide(L)'
;MSREADVLLSDGTTVHLRQIDPSDAEAVVAMHGRFSERTRYMRYFSPYPRIPARDLERFVNVDHVSREALVVSSGSNLVGVGRYERLGPGAT
;
A
#
# COMPACT_ATOMS: atom_id res chain seq x y z
N MET A 1 19.92 -3.70 2.19
CA MET A 1 19.34 -3.75 3.55
C MET A 1 17.84 -3.74 3.37
N SER A 2 17.13 -4.77 3.82
CA SER A 2 15.66 -4.73 3.87
C SER A 2 15.24 -3.64 4.86
N ARG A 3 14.24 -2.84 4.48
CA ARG A 3 13.68 -1.80 5.34
C ARG A 3 12.44 -2.36 6.02
N GLU A 4 12.63 -2.89 7.22
CA GLU A 4 11.57 -3.51 8.02
C GLU A 4 11.65 -3.03 9.46
N ALA A 5 10.50 -2.90 10.12
CA ALA A 5 10.41 -2.49 11.51
C ALA A 5 9.09 -2.94 12.14
N ASP A 6 9.12 -3.32 13.41
CA ASP A 6 7.92 -3.42 14.22
C ASP A 6 7.60 -2.05 14.84
N VAL A 7 6.35 -1.62 14.71
CA VAL A 7 5.89 -0.29 15.12
C VAL A 7 4.80 -0.44 16.17
N LEU A 8 4.97 0.26 17.29
CA LEU A 8 3.95 0.40 18.31
C LEU A 8 3.01 1.55 17.94
N LEU A 9 1.73 1.25 17.73
CA LEU A 9 0.69 2.24 17.48
C LEU A 9 0.27 2.93 18.79
N SER A 10 -0.41 4.07 18.66
CA SER A 10 -0.86 4.86 19.82
C SER A 10 -1.87 4.15 20.72
N ASP A 11 -2.55 3.12 20.20
CA ASP A 11 -3.48 2.27 20.95
C ASP A 11 -2.81 1.07 21.64
N GLY A 12 -1.47 0.96 21.55
CA GLY A 12 -0.70 -0.14 22.12
C GLY A 12 -0.59 -1.38 21.23
N THR A 13 -1.24 -1.39 20.06
CA THR A 13 -1.11 -2.48 19.08
C THR A 13 0.26 -2.45 18.41
N THR A 14 0.86 -3.62 18.22
CA THR A 14 2.09 -3.76 17.41
C THR A 14 1.74 -4.15 15.98
N VAL A 15 2.39 -3.52 15.00
CA VAL A 15 2.27 -3.84 13.58
C VAL A 15 3.63 -4.00 12.95
N HIS A 16 3.70 -4.80 11.87
CA HIS A 16 4.94 -5.03 11.14
C HIS A 16 4.95 -4.20 9.85
N LEU A 17 5.94 -3.32 9.71
CA LEU A 17 6.16 -2.46 8.54
C LEU A 17 7.28 -3.06 7.69
N ARG A 18 7.05 -3.20 6.38
CA ARG A 18 8.08 -3.63 5.43
C ARG A 18 7.85 -3.07 4.03
N GLN A 19 8.84 -3.23 3.16
CA GLN A 19 8.66 -2.97 1.72
C GLN A 19 7.60 -3.93 1.14
N ILE A 20 6.85 -3.42 0.16
CA ILE A 20 5.91 -4.24 -0.62
C ILE A 20 6.69 -5.23 -1.49
N ASP A 21 6.11 -6.40 -1.72
CA ASP A 21 6.61 -7.40 -2.64
C ASP A 21 5.51 -7.79 -3.65
N PRO A 22 5.84 -8.22 -4.89
CA PRO A 22 4.84 -8.69 -5.85
C PRO A 22 3.90 -9.78 -5.32
N SER A 23 4.35 -10.60 -4.36
CA SER A 23 3.52 -11.62 -3.70
C SER A 23 2.40 -11.05 -2.83
N ASP A 24 2.42 -9.75 -2.51
CA ASP A 24 1.38 -9.07 -1.71
C ASP A 24 0.09 -8.79 -2.48
N ALA A 25 0.02 -9.10 -3.80
CA ALA A 25 -1.10 -8.75 -4.66
C ALA A 25 -2.47 -9.16 -4.08
N GLU A 26 -2.60 -10.40 -3.61
CA GLU A 26 -3.84 -10.89 -3.01
C GLU A 26 -4.18 -10.17 -1.70
N ALA A 27 -3.18 -9.91 -0.86
CA ALA A 27 -3.35 -9.23 0.41
C ALA A 27 -3.75 -7.75 0.22
N VAL A 28 -3.21 -7.08 -0.82
CA VAL A 28 -3.61 -5.72 -1.21
C VAL A 28 -5.06 -5.68 -1.67
N VAL A 29 -5.50 -6.65 -2.50
CA VAL A 29 -6.90 -6.76 -2.94
C VAL A 29 -7.82 -7.01 -1.75
N ALA A 30 -7.45 -7.92 -0.85
CA ALA A 30 -8.23 -8.23 0.34
C ALA A 30 -8.36 -7.01 1.27
N MET A 31 -7.27 -6.25 1.48
CA MET A 31 -7.28 -5.01 2.25
C MET A 31 -8.19 -3.96 1.60
N HIS A 32 -8.05 -3.73 0.30
CA HIS A 32 -8.90 -2.79 -0.43
C HIS A 32 -10.38 -3.18 -0.36
N GLY A 33 -10.71 -4.48 -0.40
CA GLY A 33 -12.07 -4.98 -0.24
C GLY A 33 -12.73 -4.62 1.09
N ARG A 34 -11.94 -4.37 2.14
CA ARG A 34 -12.44 -3.93 3.45
C ARG A 34 -12.66 -2.42 3.55
N PHE A 35 -12.20 -1.62 2.58
CA PHE A 35 -12.37 -0.17 2.62
C PHE A 35 -13.83 0.23 2.42
N SER A 36 -14.28 1.23 3.17
CA SER A 36 -15.56 1.90 2.89
C SER A 36 -15.51 2.62 1.54
N GLU A 37 -16.68 2.88 0.94
CA GLU A 37 -16.78 3.67 -0.30
C GLU A 37 -16.14 5.06 -0.14
N ARG A 38 -16.35 5.70 1.02
CA ARG A 38 -15.72 6.98 1.37
C ARG A 38 -14.19 6.91 1.33
N THR A 39 -13.61 5.84 1.88
CA THR A 39 -12.15 5.64 1.88
C THR A 39 -11.62 5.47 0.46
N ARG A 40 -12.31 4.66 -0.36
CA ARG A 40 -11.96 4.47 -1.78
C ARG A 40 -12.05 5.78 -2.55
N TYR A 41 -13.12 6.55 -2.36
CA TYR A 41 -13.26 7.85 -2.99
C TYR A 41 -12.14 8.82 -2.59
N MET A 42 -11.81 8.93 -1.30
CA MET A 42 -10.71 9.79 -0.83
C MET A 42 -9.34 9.34 -1.35
N ARG A 43 -9.14 8.03 -1.57
CA ARG A 43 -7.88 7.47 -2.06
C ARG A 43 -7.69 7.66 -3.57
N TYR A 44 -8.76 7.57 -4.36
CA TYR A 44 -8.70 7.50 -5.82
C TYR A 44 -9.43 8.64 -6.53
N PHE A 45 -10.03 9.57 -5.78
CA PHE A 45 -10.85 10.69 -6.25
C PHE A 45 -11.93 10.29 -7.26
N SER A 46 -12.38 9.04 -7.20
CA SER A 46 -13.37 8.45 -8.10
C SER A 46 -13.98 7.18 -7.47
N PRO A 47 -15.15 6.72 -7.95
CA PRO A 47 -15.67 5.41 -7.59
C PRO A 47 -14.71 4.32 -8.04
N TYR A 48 -14.02 3.70 -7.08
CA TYR A 48 -13.02 2.66 -7.32
C TYR A 48 -13.40 1.37 -6.56
N PRO A 49 -14.42 0.63 -7.02
CA PRO A 49 -14.99 -0.48 -6.26
C PRO A 49 -14.07 -1.71 -6.18
N ARG A 50 -13.22 -1.91 -7.18
CA ARG A 50 -12.23 -2.99 -7.28
C ARG A 50 -10.95 -2.43 -7.89
N ILE A 51 -9.81 -3.04 -7.55
CA ILE A 51 -8.52 -2.74 -8.18
C ILE A 51 -8.46 -3.44 -9.54
N PRO A 52 -8.36 -2.72 -10.68
CA PRO A 52 -8.10 -3.34 -11.98
C PRO A 52 -6.74 -4.05 -11.99
N ALA A 53 -6.60 -5.15 -12.74
CA ALA A 53 -5.37 -5.95 -12.78
C ALA A 53 -4.12 -5.12 -13.12
N ARG A 54 -4.23 -4.21 -14.10
CA ARG A 54 -3.14 -3.29 -14.49
C ARG A 54 -2.68 -2.40 -13.34
N ASP A 55 -3.62 -1.88 -12.56
CA ASP A 55 -3.29 -1.02 -11.43
C ASP A 55 -2.68 -1.84 -10.30
N LEU A 56 -3.20 -3.06 -10.05
CA LEU A 56 -2.64 -3.98 -9.05
C LEU A 56 -1.19 -4.34 -9.38
N GLU A 57 -0.91 -4.69 -10.64
CA GLU A 57 0.43 -4.99 -11.12
C GLU A 57 1.37 -3.81 -10.88
N ARG A 58 0.94 -2.59 -11.23
CA ARG A 58 1.71 -1.37 -10.95
C ARG A 58 1.89 -1.13 -9.45
N PHE A 59 0.91 -1.48 -8.63
CA PHE A 59 0.90 -1.21 -7.19
C PHE A 59 1.89 -2.05 -6.40
N VAL A 60 2.11 -3.30 -6.80
CA VAL A 60 3.01 -4.24 -6.10
C VAL A 60 4.39 -4.33 -6.73
N ASN A 61 4.53 -4.00 -8.02
CA ASN A 61 5.82 -3.94 -8.72
C ASN A 61 6.37 -2.50 -8.69
N VAL A 62 7.29 -2.26 -7.76
CA VAL A 62 8.01 -0.99 -7.59
C VAL A 62 9.52 -1.21 -7.68
N ASP A 63 10.27 -0.17 -8.06
CA ASP A 63 11.73 -0.27 -8.25
C ASP A 63 12.54 0.02 -6.98
N HIS A 64 11.88 0.45 -5.89
CA HIS A 64 12.46 0.87 -4.62
C HIS A 64 13.50 2.01 -4.75
N VAL A 65 13.42 2.81 -5.84
CA VAL A 65 14.34 3.94 -6.13
C VAL A 65 13.57 5.20 -6.47
N SER A 66 12.70 5.12 -7.49
CA SER A 66 11.85 6.23 -7.93
C SER A 66 10.41 6.01 -7.49
N ARG A 67 10.01 4.77 -7.29
CA ARG A 67 8.69 4.35 -6.81
C ARG A 67 8.91 3.42 -5.63
N GLU A 68 8.21 3.69 -4.55
CA GLU A 68 8.31 2.88 -3.33
C GLU A 68 6.94 2.69 -2.73
N ALA A 69 6.79 1.57 -2.06
CA ALA A 69 5.61 1.25 -1.31
C ALA A 69 5.99 0.46 -0.06
N LEU A 70 5.49 0.92 1.08
CA LEU A 70 5.57 0.21 2.35
C LEU A 70 4.20 -0.33 2.71
N VAL A 71 4.17 -1.55 3.21
CA VAL A 71 2.97 -2.20 3.71
C VAL A 71 3.08 -2.37 5.21
N VAL A 72 1.94 -2.29 5.89
CA VAL A 72 1.81 -2.56 7.31
C VAL A 72 0.89 -3.74 7.49
N SER A 73 1.32 -4.76 8.23
CA SER A 73 0.50 -5.90 8.60
C SER A 73 0.21 -5.94 10.11
N SER A 74 -0.99 -6.45 10.44
CA SER A 74 -1.36 -6.87 11.78
C SER A 74 -1.79 -8.34 11.70
N GLY A 75 -1.02 -9.23 12.34
CA GLY A 75 -1.13 -10.67 12.11
C GLY A 75 -0.88 -11.01 10.63
N SER A 76 -1.78 -11.79 10.03
CA SER A 76 -1.70 -12.20 8.62
C SER A 76 -2.32 -11.20 7.63
N ASN A 77 -2.84 -10.05 8.11
CA ASN A 77 -3.59 -9.12 7.28
C ASN A 77 -2.81 -7.83 7.04
N LEU A 78 -2.76 -7.38 5.79
CA LEU A 78 -2.37 -6.00 5.49
C LEU A 78 -3.45 -5.03 5.98
N VAL A 79 -3.02 -3.99 6.69
CA VAL A 79 -3.91 -2.96 7.27
C VAL A 79 -3.63 -1.57 6.72
N GLY A 80 -2.48 -1.37 6.06
CA GLY A 80 -2.16 -0.10 5.42
C GLY A 80 -1.09 -0.25 4.34
N VAL A 81 -1.12 0.69 3.38
CA VAL A 81 -0.09 0.82 2.35
C VAL A 81 0.20 2.30 2.12
N GLY A 82 1.46 2.70 2.30
CA GLY A 82 1.96 4.03 1.97
C GLY A 82 2.83 3.96 0.72
N ARG A 83 2.69 4.90 -0.21
CA ARG A 83 3.47 4.91 -1.46
C ARG A 83 3.95 6.31 -1.79
N TYR A 84 5.12 6.41 -2.41
CA TYR A 84 5.54 7.61 -3.11
C TYR A 84 5.99 7.27 -4.52
N GLU A 85 5.85 8.24 -5.42
CA GLU A 85 6.43 8.19 -6.75
C GLU A 85 7.15 9.51 -7.01
N ARG A 86 8.41 9.40 -7.44
CA ARG A 86 9.22 10.53 -7.85
C ARG A 86 8.61 11.10 -9.12
N LEU A 87 8.30 12.40 -9.07
CA LEU A 87 7.89 13.12 -10.26
C LEU A 87 9.09 13.32 -11.18
N GLY A 88 8.86 13.21 -12.50
CA GLY A 88 9.90 13.42 -13.50
C GLY A 88 10.41 14.88 -13.51
N PRO A 89 11.53 15.14 -14.22
CA PRO A 89 12.02 16.50 -14.43
C PRO A 89 10.90 17.37 -15.05
N GLY A 90 10.55 18.49 -14.41
CA GLY A 90 9.54 19.44 -14.89
C GLY A 90 8.18 19.39 -14.19
N ALA A 91 7.97 18.49 -13.22
CA ALA A 91 6.83 18.61 -12.32
C ALA A 91 7.08 19.74 -11.32
N THR A 92 6.37 20.85 -11.50
CA THR A 92 6.36 22.01 -10.58
C THR A 92 4.99 22.08 -9.92
#